data_AF-A0A2N2S662-F1
#
_entry.id   AF-A0A2N2S662-F1
#
_cell.length_a   1.000
_cell.length_b   1.000
_cell.length_c   1.000
_cell.angle_alpha   90.00
_cell.angle_beta   90.00
_cell.angle_gamma   90.00
#
_symmetry.space_group_name_H-M   'P 1'
#
loop_
_entity.id
_entity.type
_entity.pdbx_description
1 polymer ?
#
loop_
_entity_poly.entity_id
_entity_poly.type
_entity_poly.pdbx_seq_one_letter_code
_entity_poly.pdbx_strand_id
1 'polypeptide(L)'
;ALWLKRNNFKLDQVQTFTPTPMAMATAMYHSGKNPLRKVTDSSEDVPIPRAGGVRRLHKAFIRYHDPNNWPMLREALKRMGREDLIGSGKKHLVPAWQPIAVKPTSASARAKTPAARANPGSARTKPAKVMSKKTHRLPHHK
;
A
#
# COMPACT_ATOMS: atom_id res chain seq x y z
N ALA A 1 1.53 10.78 16.28
CA ALA A 1 1.92 12.04 15.60
C ALA A 1 2.81 12.92 16.47
N LEU A 2 2.41 13.28 17.69
CA LEU A 2 3.21 14.14 18.59
C LEU A 2 4.62 13.60 18.86
N TRP A 3 4.75 12.30 19.11
CA TRP A 3 6.05 11.65 19.29
C TRP A 3 6.95 11.82 18.06
N LEU A 4 6.40 11.63 16.84
CA LEU A 4 7.16 11.82 15.59
C LEU A 4 7.69 13.25 15.49
N LYS A 5 6.86 14.24 15.83
CA LYS A 5 7.27 15.63 15.83
C LYS A 5 8.36 15.93 16.86
N ARG A 6 8.23 15.42 18.09
CA ARG A 6 9.23 15.60 19.15
C ARG A 6 10.59 15.02 18.79
N ASN A 7 10.62 13.88 18.09
CA ASN A 7 11.84 13.22 17.65
C ASN A 7 12.31 13.66 16.26
N ASN A 8 11.71 14.72 15.69
CA ASN A 8 11.99 15.21 14.34
C ASN A 8 11.97 14.12 13.24
N PHE A 9 11.12 13.10 13.41
CA PHE A 9 11.02 11.97 12.51
C PHE A 9 9.91 12.18 11.49
N LYS A 10 10.24 12.06 10.20
CA LYS A 10 9.33 12.25 9.06
C LYS A 10 9.37 11.02 8.18
N LEU A 11 8.23 10.34 8.06
CA LEU A 11 8.12 9.15 7.22
C LEU A 11 7.53 9.52 5.87
N ASP A 12 8.27 9.26 4.81
CA ASP A 12 7.73 9.33 3.45
C ASP A 12 6.96 8.06 3.10
N GLN A 13 7.40 6.90 3.60
CA GLN A 13 6.74 5.62 3.34
C GLN A 13 5.95 5.14 4.56
N VAL A 14 4.67 4.88 4.35
CA VAL A 14 3.79 4.27 5.35
C VAL A 14 3.17 3.04 4.71
N GLN A 15 3.72 1.89 5.10
CA GLN A 15 3.25 0.60 4.66
C GLN A 15 1.85 0.33 5.21
N THR A 16 0.98 -0.16 4.35
CA THR A 16 -0.33 -0.63 4.79
C THR A 16 -0.18 -1.97 5.48
N PHE A 17 -0.85 -2.10 6.62
CA PHE A 17 -0.99 -3.35 7.32
C PHE A 17 -1.89 -4.30 6.51
N THR A 18 -1.26 -5.19 5.75
CA THR A 18 -1.91 -6.21 4.92
C THR A 18 -1.73 -7.57 5.60
N PRO A 19 -2.81 -8.30 5.90
CA PRO A 19 -2.69 -9.65 6.45
C PRO A 19 -2.08 -10.56 5.37
N THR A 20 -0.86 -11.01 5.57
CA THR A 20 -0.22 -12.06 4.78
C THR A 20 -0.22 -13.37 5.56
N PRO A 21 -0.50 -14.53 4.95
CA PRO A 21 -0.44 -15.82 5.64
C PRO A 21 0.90 -15.99 6.37
N MET A 22 0.85 -16.59 7.56
CA MET A 22 2.00 -16.79 8.46
C MET A 22 2.68 -15.51 9.00
N ALA A 23 2.14 -14.32 8.77
CA ALA A 23 2.65 -13.09 9.38
C ALA A 23 1.92 -12.72 10.68
N MET A 24 2.64 -12.09 11.62
CA MET A 24 2.08 -11.51 12.84
C MET A 24 0.94 -10.52 12.56
N ALA A 25 0.99 -9.85 11.39
CA ALA A 25 -0.07 -8.96 10.95
C ALA A 25 -1.43 -9.68 10.79
N THR A 26 -1.42 -10.93 10.33
CA THR A 26 -2.63 -11.73 10.18
C THR A 26 -3.16 -12.19 11.53
N ALA A 27 -2.27 -12.62 12.43
CA ALA A 27 -2.65 -12.98 13.79
C ALA A 27 -3.37 -11.80 14.47
N MET A 28 -2.78 -10.60 14.43
CA MET A 28 -3.41 -9.36 14.87
C MET A 28 -4.74 -9.10 14.17
N TYR A 29 -4.77 -9.13 12.82
CA TYR A 29 -5.96 -8.77 12.04
C TYR A 29 -7.21 -9.59 12.43
N HIS A 30 -7.01 -10.87 12.75
CA HIS A 30 -8.08 -11.78 13.13
C HIS A 30 -8.35 -11.79 14.64
N SER A 31 -7.31 -11.79 15.49
CA SER A 31 -7.49 -11.88 16.95
C SER A 31 -7.81 -10.53 17.59
N GLY A 32 -7.37 -9.42 16.99
CA GLY A 32 -7.41 -8.11 17.62
C GLY A 32 -6.51 -8.01 18.85
N LYS A 33 -5.53 -8.91 19.03
CA LYS A 33 -4.64 -8.94 20.21
C LYS A 33 -3.18 -8.76 19.81
N ASN A 34 -2.32 -8.39 20.77
CA ASN A 34 -0.88 -8.30 20.53
C ASN A 34 -0.25 -9.70 20.34
N PRO A 35 0.37 -9.99 19.17
CA PRO A 35 0.89 -11.30 18.83
C PRO A 35 2.26 -11.57 19.45
N LEU A 36 2.92 -10.57 20.04
CA LEU A 36 4.25 -10.69 20.66
C LEU A 36 4.17 -11.30 22.07
N ARG A 37 2.97 -11.45 22.63
CA ARG A 37 2.71 -12.00 23.96
C ARG A 37 1.76 -13.20 23.82
N LYS A 38 1.73 -14.07 24.84
CA LYS A 38 0.75 -15.15 24.91
C LYS A 38 -0.66 -14.55 24.92
N VAL A 39 -1.50 -14.99 24.00
CA VAL A 39 -2.89 -14.55 23.90
C VAL A 39 -3.74 -15.31 24.92
N THR A 40 -4.39 -14.56 25.81
CA THR A 40 -5.32 -14.98 26.85
C THR A 40 -6.55 -14.08 26.80
N ASP A 41 -7.62 -14.44 27.52
CA ASP A 41 -8.84 -13.61 27.58
C ASP A 41 -8.56 -12.20 28.15
N SER A 42 -7.59 -12.10 29.06
CA SER A 42 -7.13 -10.85 29.68
C SER A 42 -6.08 -10.08 28.86
N SER A 43 -5.76 -10.52 27.64
CA SER A 43 -4.73 -9.87 26.81
C SER A 43 -5.19 -8.52 26.25
N GLU A 44 -4.23 -7.63 26.02
CA GLU A 44 -4.50 -6.29 25.50
C GLU A 44 -5.19 -6.31 24.13
N ASP A 45 -6.23 -5.49 24.01
CA ASP A 45 -6.92 -5.29 22.75
C ASP A 45 -6.18 -4.28 21.88
N VAL A 46 -5.92 -4.69 20.65
CA VAL A 46 -5.34 -3.88 19.60
C VAL A 46 -6.46 -3.48 18.63
N PRO A 47 -6.89 -2.20 18.63
CA PRO A 47 -7.94 -1.75 17.73
C PRO A 47 -7.44 -1.75 16.28
N ILE A 48 -8.09 -2.54 15.41
CA ILE A 48 -7.70 -2.66 14.01
C ILE A 48 -8.75 -2.01 13.11
N PRO A 49 -8.43 -0.87 12.49
CA PRO A 49 -9.38 -0.20 11.61
C PRO A 49 -9.60 -1.03 10.35
N ARG A 50 -10.84 -1.50 10.13
CA ARG A 50 -11.23 -2.19 8.89
C ARG A 50 -11.69 -1.19 7.82
N ALA A 51 -12.31 -0.08 8.24
CA ALA A 51 -12.80 0.96 7.33
C ALA A 51 -11.66 1.81 6.72
N GLY A 52 -11.76 2.08 5.42
CA GLY A 52 -10.74 2.85 4.66
C GLY A 52 -10.56 4.29 5.14
N GLY A 53 -11.64 4.94 5.60
CA GLY A 53 -11.59 6.32 6.11
C GLY A 53 -10.68 6.46 7.34
N VAL A 54 -10.83 5.55 8.31
CA VAL A 54 -10.01 5.54 9.53
C VAL A 54 -8.55 5.23 9.21
N ARG A 55 -8.30 4.27 8.31
CA ARG A 55 -6.94 3.96 7.82
C ARG A 55 -6.28 5.19 7.18
N ARG A 56 -7.02 5.92 6.35
CA ARG A 56 -6.53 7.15 5.71
C ARG A 56 -6.19 8.23 6.73
N LEU A 57 -7.06 8.43 7.73
CA LEU A 57 -6.80 9.37 8.82
C LEU A 57 -5.57 8.99 9.65
N HIS A 58 -5.42 7.71 10.02
CA HIS A 58 -4.24 7.22 10.75
C HIS A 58 -2.96 7.43 9.95
N LYS A 59 -2.97 7.12 8.65
CA LYS A 59 -1.83 7.38 7.75
C LYS A 59 -1.51 8.88 7.66
N ALA A 60 -2.52 9.74 7.56
CA ALA A 60 -2.34 11.18 7.56
C ALA A 60 -1.67 11.69 8.84
N PHE A 61 -2.01 11.16 10.02
CA PHE A 61 -1.36 11.53 11.28
C PHE A 61 0.13 11.14 11.35
N ILE A 62 0.51 10.04 10.69
CA ILE A 62 1.91 9.64 10.57
C ILE A 62 2.65 10.59 9.62
N ARG A 63 2.02 10.92 8.48
CA ARG A 63 2.51 11.90 7.49
C ARG A 63 2.01 13.32 7.78
N TYR A 64 2.14 13.77 9.04
CA TYR A 64 1.61 15.07 9.46
C TYR A 64 2.22 16.27 8.71
N HIS A 65 3.41 16.09 8.14
CA HIS A 65 4.15 17.14 7.43
C HIS A 65 3.66 17.36 6.00
N ASP A 66 2.91 16.42 5.41
CA ASP A 66 2.40 16.51 4.05
C ASP A 66 1.21 17.48 3.98
N PRO A 67 1.31 18.59 3.21
CA PRO A 67 0.26 19.59 3.12
C PRO A 67 -1.09 19.08 2.62
N ASN A 68 -1.09 18.03 1.79
CA ASN A 68 -2.32 17.42 1.28
C ASN A 68 -3.21 16.87 2.40
N ASN A 69 -2.61 16.47 3.53
CA ASN A 69 -3.32 15.88 4.66
C ASN A 69 -3.85 16.93 5.65
N TRP A 70 -3.34 18.17 5.62
CA TRP A 70 -3.69 19.21 6.59
C TRP A 70 -5.18 19.52 6.73
N PRO A 71 -5.99 19.66 5.65
CA PRO A 71 -7.43 19.87 5.83
C PRO A 71 -8.08 18.73 6.63
N MET A 72 -7.79 17.48 6.30
CA MET A 72 -8.33 16.31 7.01
C MET A 72 -7.87 16.25 8.47
N LEU A 73 -6.60 16.58 8.72
CA LEU A 73 -6.04 16.58 10.06
C LEU A 73 -6.66 17.67 10.95
N ARG A 74 -6.90 18.88 10.42
CA ARG A 74 -7.56 19.94 11.19
C ARG A 74 -8.98 19.55 11.57
N GLU A 75 -9.76 19.02 10.64
CA GLU A 75 -11.12 18.54 10.93
C GLU A 75 -11.13 17.44 11.99
N ALA A 76 -10.19 16.49 11.91
CA ALA A 76 -10.05 15.45 12.93
C ALA A 76 -9.64 16.02 14.30
N LEU A 77 -8.67 16.94 14.34
CA LEU A 77 -8.21 17.57 15.58
C LEU A 77 -9.32 18.39 16.26
N LYS A 78 -10.12 19.14 15.49
CA LYS A 78 -11.31 19.85 16.01
C LYS A 78 -12.32 18.89 16.62
N ARG A 79 -12.65 17.80 15.92
CA ARG A 79 -13.57 16.78 16.44
C ARG A 79 -13.07 16.10 17.71
N MET A 80 -11.75 16.03 17.90
CA MET A 80 -11.11 15.48 19.09
C MET A 80 -10.94 16.51 20.22
N GLY A 81 -11.35 17.77 20.03
CA GLY A 81 -11.12 18.86 20.98
C GLY A 81 -9.64 19.24 21.15
N ARG A 82 -8.79 18.94 20.17
CA ARG A 82 -7.34 19.15 20.19
C ARG A 82 -6.89 20.28 19.27
N GLU A 83 -7.64 21.37 19.30
CA GLU A 83 -7.34 22.59 18.53
C GLU A 83 -6.04 23.26 18.99
N ASP A 84 -5.59 22.98 20.22
CA ASP A 84 -4.28 23.36 20.76
C ASP A 84 -3.09 22.91 19.89
N LEU A 85 -3.31 21.89 19.06
CA LEU A 85 -2.30 21.36 18.14
C LEU A 85 -2.33 22.00 16.75
N ILE A 86 -3.16 23.03 16.52
CA ILE A 86 -3.27 23.73 15.24
C ILE A 86 -2.61 25.12 15.38
N GLY A 87 -1.62 25.42 14.53
CA GLY A 87 -0.93 26.71 14.56
C GLY A 87 0.49 26.65 13.97
N SER A 88 1.18 27.79 13.96
CA SER A 88 2.50 27.91 13.30
C SER A 88 3.70 27.65 14.23
N GLY A 89 3.47 27.55 15.54
CA GLY A 89 4.54 27.33 16.53
C GLY A 89 5.06 25.88 16.61
N LYS A 90 6.24 25.69 17.22
CA LYS A 90 6.90 24.38 17.38
C LYS A 90 6.02 23.31 18.05
N LYS A 91 5.14 23.71 18.96
CA LYS A 91 4.21 22.80 19.68
C LYS A 91 3.04 22.26 18.83
N HIS A 92 2.65 22.95 17.75
CA HIS A 92 1.46 22.62 16.96
C HIS A 92 1.77 21.52 15.94
N LEU A 93 0.91 20.53 15.76
CA LEU A 93 1.14 19.45 14.82
C LEU A 93 0.99 19.90 13.35
N VAL A 94 0.00 20.74 13.05
CA VAL A 94 -0.31 21.23 11.69
C VAL A 94 -0.52 22.75 11.68
N PRO A 95 -0.17 23.43 10.58
CA PRO A 95 -0.42 24.87 10.46
C PRO A 95 -1.91 25.19 10.29
N ALA A 96 -2.28 26.40 10.68
CA ALA A 96 -3.65 26.90 10.56
C ALA A 96 -4.05 27.16 9.09
N TRP A 97 -3.10 27.56 8.25
CA TRP A 97 -3.33 27.92 6.85
C TRP A 97 -2.81 26.83 5.89
N GLN A 98 -3.26 26.86 4.63
CA GLN A 98 -2.76 25.98 3.55
C GLN A 98 -1.95 26.77 2.52
N PRO A 99 -0.72 26.33 2.16
CA PRO A 99 0.03 26.89 1.05
C PRO A 99 -0.71 26.70 -0.26
N ILE A 100 -0.86 27.80 -0.99
CA ILE A 100 -1.61 27.93 -2.25
C ILE A 100 -1.08 26.98 -3.35
N ALA A 101 0.14 26.46 -3.21
CA ALA A 101 0.88 25.76 -4.28
C ALA A 101 0.75 24.23 -4.32
N VAL A 102 -0.06 23.58 -3.48
CA VAL A 102 -0.08 22.11 -3.44
C VAL A 102 -1.19 21.57 -4.33
N LYS A 103 -0.86 21.35 -5.61
CA LYS A 103 -1.67 20.50 -6.48
C LYS A 103 -1.72 19.10 -5.85
N PRO A 104 -2.91 18.46 -5.74
CA PRO A 104 -2.98 17.09 -5.25
C PRO A 104 -2.17 16.21 -6.18
N THR A 105 -1.06 15.65 -5.70
CA THR A 105 -0.36 14.60 -6.43
C THR A 105 -1.28 13.40 -6.44
N SER A 106 -1.91 13.15 -7.58
CA SER A 106 -2.77 12.01 -7.83
C SER A 106 -1.94 10.73 -7.77
N ALA A 107 -1.61 10.25 -6.57
CA ALA A 107 -1.03 8.94 -6.34
C ALA A 107 -2.11 7.84 -6.48
N SER A 108 -2.78 7.81 -7.64
CA SER A 108 -3.51 6.66 -8.17
C SER A 108 -3.96 6.89 -9.63
N ALA A 109 -3.14 7.52 -10.46
CA ALA A 109 -3.26 7.31 -11.90
C ALA A 109 -2.45 6.05 -12.22
N ARG A 110 -3.13 4.90 -12.21
CA ARG A 110 -2.63 3.63 -12.71
C ARG A 110 -1.97 3.88 -14.06
N ALA A 111 -0.64 3.77 -14.11
CA ALA A 111 0.10 3.79 -15.35
C ALA A 111 -0.51 2.71 -16.25
N LYS A 112 -1.23 3.14 -17.30
CA LYS A 112 -1.58 2.26 -18.41
C LYS A 112 -0.25 1.87 -19.03
N THR A 113 0.16 0.62 -18.82
CA THR A 113 1.29 0.01 -19.51
C THR A 113 1.11 0.26 -21.01
N PRO A 114 2.06 0.89 -21.72
CA PRO A 114 1.98 0.92 -23.17
C PRO A 114 2.15 -0.52 -23.65
N ALA A 115 1.22 -0.97 -24.50
CA ALA A 115 1.26 -2.28 -25.12
C ALA A 115 2.63 -2.51 -25.77
N ALA A 116 3.27 -3.62 -25.40
CA ALA A 116 4.53 -4.05 -25.95
C ALA A 116 4.45 -4.11 -27.48
N ARG A 117 5.27 -3.30 -28.16
CA ARG A 117 5.56 -3.46 -29.59
C ARG A 117 6.22 -4.83 -29.79
N ALA A 118 5.54 -5.68 -30.56
CA ALA A 118 6.10 -6.92 -31.08
C ALA A 118 7.29 -6.60 -32.00
N ASN A 119 8.39 -7.34 -31.85
CA ASN A 119 9.41 -7.47 -32.90
C ASN A 119 9.64 -8.96 -33.15
N PRO A 120 9.58 -9.43 -34.42
CA PRO A 120 9.74 -10.84 -34.76
C PRO A 120 11.22 -11.15 -34.96
N GLY A 121 11.70 -12.22 -34.33
CA GLY A 121 13.05 -12.70 -34.64
C GLY A 121 13.60 -13.65 -33.60
N SER A 122 13.94 -14.85 -34.05
CA SER A 122 14.74 -15.86 -33.37
C SER A 122 14.02 -16.74 -32.35
N ALA A 123 13.47 -17.85 -32.86
CA ALA A 123 13.46 -19.11 -32.12
C ALA A 123 13.67 -20.26 -33.11
N ARG A 124 14.95 -20.59 -33.30
CA ARG A 124 15.40 -21.79 -34.01
C ARG A 124 15.21 -23.01 -33.09
N THR A 125 14.89 -24.14 -33.73
CA THR A 125 15.13 -25.53 -33.32
C THR A 125 14.28 -26.16 -32.20
N LYS A 126 13.47 -27.15 -32.60
CA LYS A 126 13.06 -28.30 -31.76
C LYS A 126 13.63 -29.59 -32.39
N PRO A 127 14.28 -30.49 -31.64
CA PRO A 127 14.63 -31.82 -32.13
C PRO A 127 13.52 -32.85 -31.86
N ALA A 128 13.72 -34.04 -32.44
CA ALA A 128 12.75 -35.03 -32.90
C ALA A 128 12.16 -35.98 -31.84
N LYS A 129 11.04 -36.66 -32.22
CA LYS A 129 10.69 -38.02 -31.75
C LYS A 129 9.86 -38.81 -32.78
N VAL A 130 10.58 -39.50 -33.68
CA VAL A 130 10.55 -40.94 -34.06
C VAL A 130 9.25 -41.77 -34.07
N MET A 131 9.05 -42.46 -35.23
CA MET A 131 8.35 -43.74 -35.55
C MET A 131 6.82 -43.82 -35.40
N SER A 132 6.03 -44.54 -36.20
CA SER A 132 6.14 -45.28 -37.48
C SER A 132 4.72 -45.83 -37.76
N LYS A 133 4.25 -45.85 -39.01
CA LYS A 133 3.54 -47.01 -39.62
C LYS A 133 3.16 -46.77 -41.09
N LYS A 134 3.58 -47.75 -41.91
CA LYS A 134 3.27 -48.05 -43.33
C LYS A 134 1.81 -47.81 -43.73
N THR A 135 1.56 -47.43 -45.00
CA THR A 135 1.04 -48.32 -46.07
C THR A 135 0.94 -47.63 -47.45
N HIS A 136 1.47 -48.35 -48.47
CA HIS A 136 1.18 -48.40 -49.92
C HIS A 136 0.43 -47.29 -50.67
N ARG A 137 1.05 -46.77 -51.75
CA ARG A 137 0.63 -46.98 -53.16
C ARG A 137 1.60 -46.30 -54.16
N LEU A 138 2.07 -47.06 -55.15
CA LEU A 138 2.69 -46.56 -56.41
C LEU A 138 1.57 -46.06 -57.35
N PRO A 139 1.89 -45.20 -58.34
CA PRO A 139 2.18 -45.75 -59.68
C PRO A 139 3.28 -45.02 -60.49
N HIS A 140 3.89 -45.80 -61.40
CA HIS A 140 4.26 -45.53 -62.81
C HIS A 140 4.21 -44.08 -63.34
N HIS A 141 5.02 -43.58 -64.28
CA HIS A 141 5.83 -44.07 -65.43
C HIS A 141 6.69 -42.84 -65.83
N LYS A 142 7.95 -42.93 -66.27
CA LYS A 142 8.48 -43.33 -67.58
C LYS A 142 10.01 -43.28 -67.48
#